data_AF-A0A2X4T3X0-F1
#
_entry.id   AF-A0A2X4T3X0-F1
#
_cell.length_a   1.000
_cell.length_b   1.000
_cell.length_c   1.000
_cell.angle_alpha   90.00
_cell.angle_beta   90.00
_cell.angle_gamma   90.00
#
_symmetry.space_group_name_H-M   'P 1'
#
loop_
_entity.id
_entity.type
_entity.pdbx_description
1 polymer ?
#
loop_
_entity_poly.entity_id
_entity_poly.type
_entity_poly.pdbx_seq_one_letter_code
_entity_poly.pdbx_strand_id
1 'polypeptide(L)'
;MATPRQTWRDVAQLKGFYEAIQALVAARKLLAYHDRSDGGLLVTLAEMAFAGHCGVQVDIAALGDDHLAALFNEELGAVIQVREEEREAVEALLAQFWPERLRALFRAGGYRRSFCDYRS
;
A
#
# COMPACT_ATOMS: atom_id res chain seq x y z
N MET A 1 -7.34 -0.34 25.93
CA MET A 1 -7.33 -1.75 25.50
C MET A 1 -6.30 -1.83 24.38
N ALA A 2 -5.11 -2.37 24.65
CA ALA A 2 -4.00 -2.31 23.71
C ALA A 2 -4.32 -3.17 22.48
N THR A 3 -4.33 -2.55 21.30
CA THR A 3 -4.41 -3.23 20.01
C THR A 3 -3.33 -4.32 19.98
N PRO A 4 -3.65 -5.60 19.66
CA PRO A 4 -2.66 -6.66 19.65
C PRO A 4 -1.49 -6.26 18.74
N ARG A 5 -0.26 -6.36 19.27
CA ARG A 5 0.96 -5.95 18.56
C ARG A 5 1.09 -6.79 17.28
N GLN A 6 0.94 -6.12 16.14
CA GLN A 6 0.91 -6.71 14.81
C GLN A 6 2.24 -7.40 14.52
N THR A 7 2.18 -8.70 14.24
CA THR A 7 3.39 -9.44 13.89
C THR A 7 3.12 -10.19 12.60
N TRP A 8 4.00 -10.01 11.63
CA TRP A 8 4.10 -10.76 10.38
C TRP A 8 4.62 -12.20 10.63
N ARG A 9 4.34 -12.74 11.83
CA ARG A 9 4.76 -14.08 12.28
C ARG A 9 3.83 -15.19 11.79
N ASP A 10 2.77 -14.81 11.09
CA ASP A 10 1.82 -15.76 10.50
C ASP A 10 2.16 -15.98 9.02
N VAL A 11 2.65 -17.18 8.73
CA VAL A 11 3.02 -17.60 7.36
C VAL A 11 1.81 -17.62 6.44
N ALA A 12 0.62 -17.95 6.96
CA ALA A 12 -0.60 -18.01 6.17
C ALA A 12 -1.03 -16.62 5.73
N GLN A 13 -0.83 -15.62 6.59
CA GLN A 13 -0.93 -14.23 6.21
C GLN A 13 0.05 -13.98 5.08
N LEU A 14 1.38 -13.97 5.31
CA LEU A 14 2.37 -13.60 4.28
C LEU A 14 2.12 -14.24 2.90
N LYS A 15 1.75 -15.53 2.87
CA LYS A 15 1.34 -16.25 1.67
C LYS A 15 0.13 -15.61 0.98
N GLY A 16 -0.95 -15.31 1.70
CA GLY A 16 -2.12 -14.63 1.17
C GLY A 16 -1.80 -13.26 0.55
N PHE A 17 -0.90 -12.47 1.13
CA PHE A 17 -0.51 -11.18 0.56
C PHE A 17 0.25 -11.39 -0.74
N TYR A 18 1.20 -12.31 -0.74
CA TYR A 18 1.93 -12.68 -1.94
C TYR A 18 0.98 -13.14 -3.06
N GLU A 19 0.04 -14.03 -2.76
CA GLU A 19 -0.96 -14.52 -3.72
C GLU A 19 -1.85 -13.40 -4.26
N ALA A 20 -2.29 -12.47 -3.40
CA ALA A 20 -3.06 -11.31 -3.81
C ALA A 20 -2.27 -10.41 -4.78
N ILE A 21 -1.02 -10.10 -4.44
CA ILE A 21 -0.14 -9.30 -5.30
C ILE A 21 0.11 -10.01 -6.64
N GLN A 22 0.37 -11.31 -6.63
CA GLN A 22 0.52 -12.09 -7.88
C GLN A 22 -0.75 -12.04 -8.74
N ALA A 23 -1.93 -12.16 -8.15
CA ALA A 23 -3.19 -12.05 -8.87
C ALA A 23 -3.40 -10.65 -9.48
N LEU A 24 -3.05 -9.58 -8.76
CA LEU A 24 -3.12 -8.20 -9.25
C LEU A 24 -2.11 -7.93 -10.37
N VAL A 25 -0.89 -8.49 -10.27
CA VAL A 25 0.13 -8.43 -11.32
C VAL A 25 -0.34 -9.15 -12.58
N ALA A 26 -0.86 -10.38 -12.44
CA ALA A 26 -1.38 -11.18 -13.56
C ALA A 26 -2.56 -10.48 -14.26
N ALA A 27 -3.43 -9.83 -13.48
CA ALA A 27 -4.55 -9.04 -14.00
C ALA A 27 -4.16 -7.62 -14.46
N ARG A 28 -2.86 -7.25 -14.39
CA ARG A 28 -2.34 -5.93 -14.80
C ARG A 28 -3.02 -4.74 -14.10
N LYS A 29 -3.45 -4.94 -12.84
CA LYS A 29 -4.17 -3.92 -12.05
C LYS A 29 -3.28 -2.96 -11.27
N LEU A 30 -2.00 -3.31 -11.10
CA LEU A 30 -1.02 -2.48 -10.40
C LEU A 30 -0.37 -1.47 -11.36
N LEU A 31 -0.43 -0.19 -11.00
CA LEU A 31 0.34 0.89 -11.62
C LEU A 31 1.74 0.98 -11.02
N ALA A 32 1.83 0.88 -9.69
CA ALA A 32 3.08 0.88 -8.93
C ALA A 32 2.95 0.01 -7.69
N TYR A 33 4.09 -0.45 -7.18
CA TYR A 33 4.24 -1.19 -5.93
C TYR A 33 5.55 -0.76 -5.29
N HIS A 34 5.53 -0.50 -3.98
CA HIS A 34 6.74 -0.32 -3.18
C HIS A 34 6.53 -0.92 -1.79
N ASP A 35 7.44 -1.79 -1.37
CA ASP A 35 7.38 -2.38 -0.04
C ASP A 35 7.79 -1.37 1.04
N ARG A 36 7.31 -1.63 2.25
CA ARG A 36 7.70 -0.90 3.45
C ARG A 36 8.86 -1.63 4.11
N SER A 37 9.96 -0.89 4.26
CA SER A 37 11.21 -1.36 4.84
C SER A 37 11.77 -0.28 5.79
N ASP A 38 13.04 0.07 5.66
CA ASP A 38 13.73 1.03 6.52
C ASP A 38 13.08 2.42 6.43
N GLY A 39 12.81 3.04 7.59
CA GLY A 39 12.15 4.34 7.66
C GLY A 39 10.63 4.33 7.43
N GLY A 40 10.03 3.15 7.25
CA GLY A 40 8.60 2.94 7.32
C GLY A 40 7.78 3.52 6.16
N LEU A 41 6.49 3.73 6.41
CA LEU A 41 5.52 4.17 5.40
C LEU A 41 5.89 5.54 4.82
N LEU A 42 6.49 6.42 5.62
CA LEU A 42 6.90 7.74 5.17
C LEU A 42 7.94 7.66 4.05
N VAL A 43 8.99 6.84 4.25
CA VAL A 43 10.05 6.67 3.25
C VAL A 43 9.50 6.02 1.99
N THR A 44 8.68 4.96 2.13
CA THR A 44 8.01 4.32 0.99
C THR A 44 7.22 5.31 0.14
N LEU A 45 6.42 6.19 0.76
CA LEU A 45 5.66 7.22 0.04
C LEU A 45 6.56 8.27 -0.61
N ALA A 46 7.64 8.68 0.07
CA ALA A 46 8.61 9.63 -0.47
C ALA A 46 9.33 9.08 -1.70
N GLU A 47 9.79 7.81 -1.65
CA GLU A 47 10.44 7.13 -2.77
C GLU A 47 9.50 6.99 -3.97
N MET A 48 8.23 6.63 -3.73
CA MET A 48 7.21 6.59 -4.79
C MET A 48 6.96 7.98 -5.40
N ALA A 49 6.91 9.03 -4.58
CA ALA A 49 6.75 10.41 -5.05
C ALA A 49 7.96 10.88 -5.90
N PHE A 50 9.18 10.55 -5.47
CA PHE A 50 10.40 10.85 -6.22
C PHE A 50 10.45 10.09 -7.55
N ALA A 51 10.14 8.78 -7.54
CA ALA A 51 10.10 7.97 -8.75
C ALA A 51 9.01 8.43 -9.73
N GLY A 52 7.86 8.87 -9.22
CA GLY A 52 6.75 9.39 -10.02
C GLY A 52 6.88 10.86 -10.43
N HIS A 53 7.88 11.58 -9.91
CA HIS A 53 8.01 13.03 -10.02
C HIS A 53 6.68 13.75 -9.73
N CYS A 54 5.98 13.31 -8.68
CA CYS A 54 4.64 13.78 -8.34
C CYS A 54 4.48 13.94 -6.83
N GLY A 55 3.43 14.68 -6.43
CA GLY A 55 3.01 14.73 -5.04
C GLY A 55 2.13 13.54 -4.66
N VAL A 56 2.01 13.27 -3.37
CA VAL A 56 1.06 12.30 -2.82
C VAL A 56 0.14 13.00 -1.81
N GLN A 57 -1.13 12.59 -1.76
CA GLN A 57 -2.07 13.06 -0.76
C GLN A 57 -2.61 11.85 -0.01
N VAL A 58 -2.25 11.74 1.26
CA VAL A 58 -2.52 10.56 2.05
C VAL A 58 -3.26 10.96 3.31
N ASP A 59 -4.34 10.24 3.60
CA ASP A 59 -5.00 10.27 4.90
C ASP A 59 -4.49 9.10 5.74
N ILE A 60 -3.92 9.43 6.90
CA ILE A 60 -3.37 8.46 7.86
C ILE A 60 -4.23 8.28 9.11
N ALA A 61 -5.39 8.94 9.20
CA ALA A 61 -6.25 8.86 10.38
C ALA A 61 -6.70 7.42 10.70
N ALA A 62 -6.86 6.59 9.67
CA ALA A 62 -7.23 5.17 9.81
C ALA A 62 -6.08 4.28 10.34
N LEU A 63 -4.85 4.79 10.46
CA LEU A 63 -3.70 4.03 10.93
C LEU A 63 -3.53 4.05 12.46
N GLY A 64 -4.33 4.85 13.17
CA GLY A 64 -4.35 4.95 14.63
C GLY A 64 -3.89 6.32 15.14
N ASP A 65 -4.08 6.55 16.44
CA ASP A 65 -3.83 7.87 17.08
C ASP A 65 -2.33 8.22 17.19
N ASP A 66 -1.46 7.21 17.18
CA ASP A 66 -0.01 7.40 17.20
C ASP A 66 0.54 7.51 15.77
N HIS A 67 0.49 8.73 15.22
CA HIS A 67 0.95 9.00 13.87
C HIS A 67 2.44 8.72 13.66
N LEU A 68 3.28 8.90 14.69
CA LEU A 68 4.71 8.61 14.57
C LEU A 68 4.93 7.11 14.43
N ALA A 69 4.29 6.31 15.28
CA ALA A 69 4.33 4.86 15.13
C ALA A 69 3.77 4.42 13.78
N ALA A 70 2.66 5.00 13.32
CA ALA A 70 2.05 4.66 12.03
C ALA A 70 2.97 4.94 10.83
N LEU A 71 3.68 6.07 10.84
CA LEU A 71 4.53 6.51 9.74
C LEU A 71 5.90 5.84 9.72
N PHE A 72 6.49 5.58 10.88
CA PHE A 72 7.88 5.12 11.00
C PHE A 72 8.03 3.66 11.42
N ASN A 73 6.94 2.91 11.66
CA ASN A 73 7.08 1.47 11.89
C ASN A 73 7.59 0.78 10.61
N GLU A 74 8.51 -0.15 10.81
CA GLU A 74 9.17 -0.94 9.76
C GLU A 74 8.55 -2.35 9.68
N GLU A 75 7.25 -2.47 10.02
CA GLU A 75 6.57 -3.75 9.88
C GLU A 75 6.37 -4.09 8.40
N LEU A 76 6.38 -5.38 8.05
CA LEU A 76 6.12 -5.81 6.68
C LEU A 76 4.79 -5.27 6.14
N GLY A 77 4.84 -4.72 4.94
CA GLY A 77 3.71 -4.14 4.23
C GLY A 77 4.16 -3.59 2.89
N ALA A 78 3.21 -3.07 2.11
CA ALA A 78 3.52 -2.39 0.86
C ALA A 78 2.47 -1.33 0.56
N VAL A 79 2.88 -0.35 -0.23
CA VAL A 79 2.00 0.62 -0.88
C VAL A 79 1.82 0.20 -2.33
N ILE A 80 0.57 0.03 -2.75
CA ILE A 80 0.21 -0.21 -4.14
C ILE A 80 -0.53 0.99 -4.72
N GLN A 81 -0.25 1.28 -5.98
CA GLN A 81 -1.00 2.26 -6.76
C GLN A 81 -1.84 1.53 -7.81
N VAL A 82 -3.12 1.88 -7.90
CA VAL A 82 -4.07 1.31 -8.86
C VAL A 82 -4.86 2.43 -9.55
N ARG A 83 -5.57 2.08 -10.63
CA ARG A 83 -6.50 3.02 -11.27
C ARG A 83 -7.70 3.26 -10.35
N GLU A 84 -8.22 4.49 -10.33
CA GLU A 84 -9.34 4.85 -9.46
C GLU A 84 -10.58 4.00 -9.77
N GLU A 85 -10.85 3.75 -11.06
CA GLU A 85 -11.96 2.92 -11.51
C GLU A 85 -11.83 1.44 -11.13
N GLU A 86 -10.62 0.97 -10.84
CA GLU A 86 -10.35 -0.42 -10.43
C GLU A 86 -10.29 -0.60 -8.91
N ARG A 87 -10.40 0.49 -8.14
CA ARG A 87 -10.19 0.50 -6.69
C ARG A 87 -11.03 -0.54 -5.97
N GLU A 88 -12.35 -0.52 -6.16
CA GLU A 88 -13.26 -1.45 -5.47
C GLU A 88 -12.97 -2.91 -5.84
N ALA A 89 -12.64 -3.17 -7.09
CA ALA A 89 -12.31 -4.52 -7.56
C ALA A 89 -10.99 -5.02 -6.94
N VAL A 90 -10.01 -4.13 -6.75
CA VAL A 90 -8.74 -4.43 -6.09
C VAL A 90 -8.96 -4.70 -4.60
N GLU A 91 -9.76 -3.87 -3.92
CA GLU A 91 -10.14 -4.07 -2.52
C GLU A 91 -10.85 -5.42 -2.30
N ALA A 92 -11.80 -5.75 -3.18
CA ALA A 92 -12.51 -7.02 -3.12
C ALA A 92 -11.59 -8.23 -3.34
N LEU A 93 -10.61 -8.13 -4.25
CA LEU A 93 -9.62 -9.18 -4.47
C LEU A 93 -8.69 -9.32 -3.26
N LEU A 94 -8.18 -8.21 -2.73
CA LEU A 94 -7.35 -8.22 -1.52
C LEU A 94 -8.09 -8.88 -0.34
N ALA A 95 -9.38 -8.58 -0.16
CA ALA A 95 -10.18 -9.16 0.90
C ALA A 95 -10.36 -10.69 0.78
N GLN A 96 -10.28 -11.27 -0.43
CA GLN A 96 -10.38 -12.73 -0.63
C GLN A 96 -9.14 -13.46 -0.12
N PHE A 97 -7.94 -12.89 -0.32
CA PHE A 97 -6.67 -13.51 0.04
C PHE A 97 -6.12 -13.01 1.38
N TRP A 98 -6.53 -11.81 1.80
CA TRP A 98 -6.01 -11.11 2.96
C TRP A 98 -7.10 -10.23 3.64
N PRO A 99 -8.12 -10.84 4.27
CA PRO A 99 -9.28 -10.11 4.80
C PRO A 99 -8.97 -9.20 6.01
N GLU A 100 -7.97 -9.53 6.82
CA GLU A 100 -7.79 -8.87 8.12
C GLU A 100 -6.88 -7.62 8.14
N ARG A 101 -6.19 -7.27 7.03
CA ARG A 101 -5.33 -6.06 7.01
C ARG A 101 -5.39 -5.20 5.74
N LEU A 102 -6.58 -4.88 5.26
CA LEU A 102 -6.79 -3.70 4.42
C LEU A 102 -6.60 -2.43 5.27
N ARG A 103 -5.34 -2.05 5.53
CA ARG A 103 -5.00 -0.86 6.31
C ARG A 103 -4.26 0.14 5.41
N ALA A 104 -5.02 1.16 5.04
CA ALA A 104 -4.68 2.30 4.18
C ALA A 104 -4.74 2.02 2.66
N LEU A 105 -5.66 2.74 2.04
CA LEU A 105 -5.71 2.96 0.60
C LEU A 105 -5.08 4.32 0.33
N PHE A 106 -4.03 4.31 -0.48
CA PHE A 106 -3.28 5.51 -0.79
C PHE A 106 -3.76 6.08 -2.12
N ARG A 107 -4.09 7.38 -2.14
CA ARG A 107 -4.34 8.12 -3.37
C ARG A 107 -3.06 8.87 -3.74
N ALA A 108 -2.46 8.57 -4.88
CA ALA A 108 -1.53 9.50 -5.49
C ALA A 108 -2.35 10.75 -5.90
N GLY A 109 -2.11 11.88 -5.22
CA GLY A 109 -2.93 13.08 -5.34
C GLY A 109 -2.40 14.07 -6.39
N GLY A 110 -3.26 14.44 -7.34
CA GLY A 110 -3.53 15.86 -7.59
C GLY A 110 -2.67 16.66 -8.58
N TYR A 111 -1.60 16.13 -9.20
CA TYR A 111 -0.89 16.84 -10.28
C TYR A 111 -0.68 15.94 -11.50
N ARG A 112 -1.64 15.96 -12.43
CA ARG A 112 -1.60 15.64 -13.89
C ARG A 112 -0.51 14.70 -14.48
N ARG A 113 0.11 13.81 -13.72
CA ARG A 113 1.04 12.80 -14.20
C ARG A 113 0.90 11.57 -13.30
N SER A 114 0.32 10.52 -13.85
CA SER A 114 0.33 9.20 -13.22
C SER A 114 1.75 8.63 -13.33
N PHE A 115 2.16 7.76 -12.40
CA PHE A 115 3.38 6.93 -12.51
C PHE A 115 3.46 6.22 -13.88
N CYS A 116 2.30 5.97 -14.51
CA CYS A 116 2.19 5.30 -15.80
C CYS A 116 2.39 6.20 -17.04
N ASP A 117 2.55 7.52 -16.90
CA ASP A 117 2.85 8.42 -18.04
C ASP A 117 4.32 8.38 -18.50
N TYR A 118 5.18 7.60 -17.81
CA TYR A 118 6.62 7.49 -18.07
C TYR A 118 7.06 6.17 -18.74
N ARG A 119 6.14 5.41 -19.34
CA ARG A 119 6.55 4.38 -20.32
C ARG A 119 6.92 5.08 -21.62
N SER A 120 8.22 5.14 -21.89
CA SER A 120 8.76 5.37 -23.24
C SER A 120 8.39 4.19 -24.15
#